data_AF-A0A6I6JNF3-F1
#
_entry.id   AF-A0A6I6JNF3-F1
#
_cell.length_a   1.000
_cell.length_b   1.000
_cell.length_c   1.000
_cell.angle_alpha   90.00
_cell.angle_beta   90.00
_cell.angle_gamma   90.00
#
_symmetry.space_group_name_H-M   'P 1'
#
loop_
_entity.id
_entity.type
_entity.pdbx_description
1 polymer ?
#
loop_
_entity_poly.entity_id
_entity_poly.type
_entity_poly.pdbx_seq_one_letter_code
_entity_poly.pdbx_strand_id
1 'polypeptide(L)'
;MKSQINRRIFLKTGYVTGCATLLSGKLSAFSFLQEETPDPKKLNYCGYKCPDNCKLLEASVKNDPALKKEVYETWKMQERHNVDFDADKIFCFGCKIDDKPLGVVVKKCTVRQYAIERKMDACIECQNLKTCEKELWQKFPGFHNTVIKMQESYIEAKS
;
A
#
# COMPACT_ATOMS: atom_id res chain seq x y z
N MET A 1 26.10 -3.41 -48.43
CA MET A 1 25.51 -2.08 -48.71
C MET A 1 24.16 -2.03 -48.01
N LYS A 2 23.97 -1.13 -47.04
CA LYS A 2 22.73 -1.02 -46.25
C LYS A 2 21.62 -0.43 -47.14
N SER A 3 20.41 -0.97 -47.06
CA SER A 3 19.19 -0.20 -47.38
C SER A 3 18.03 -0.67 -46.50
N GLN A 4 17.54 0.28 -45.71
CA GLN A 4 16.41 0.18 -44.81
C GLN A 4 15.11 0.33 -45.60
N ILE A 5 14.11 -0.51 -45.35
CA ILE A 5 12.73 -0.18 -45.70
C ILE A 5 11.86 -0.31 -44.45
N ASN A 6 11.16 0.79 -44.18
CA ASN A 6 10.52 1.19 -42.92
C ASN A 6 9.20 0.46 -42.65
N ARG A 7 9.00 0.13 -41.37
CA ARG A 7 7.87 -0.58 -40.75
C ARG A 7 6.59 0.26 -40.63
N ARG A 8 6.09 0.83 -41.73
CA ARG A 8 4.82 1.57 -41.73
C ARG A 8 3.95 1.27 -42.95
N ILE A 9 3.57 0.01 -43.12
CA ILE A 9 2.30 -0.35 -43.76
C ILE A 9 1.66 -1.43 -42.89
N PHE A 10 1.36 -1.03 -41.67
CA PHE A 10 0.33 -1.65 -40.83
C PHE A 10 -1.00 -1.11 -41.36
N LEU A 11 -1.98 -2.00 -41.53
CA LEU A 11 -3.39 -1.72 -41.81
C LEU A 11 -3.71 -1.27 -43.25
N LYS A 12 -4.18 -2.21 -44.08
CA LYS A 12 -5.41 -2.11 -44.90
C LYS A 12 -5.38 -3.08 -46.09
N THR A 13 -5.53 -4.37 -45.79
CA THR A 13 -6.04 -5.42 -46.69
C THR A 13 -6.04 -6.71 -45.86
N GLY A 14 -7.14 -7.25 -45.35
CA GLY A 14 -8.48 -7.29 -45.90
C GLY A 14 -8.65 -8.59 -46.70
N TYR A 15 -9.22 -9.59 -46.01
CA TYR A 15 -10.03 -10.71 -46.55
C TYR A 15 -9.36 -11.96 -47.16
N VAL A 16 -9.48 -13.04 -46.37
CA VAL A 16 -10.05 -14.37 -46.72
C VAL A 16 -9.39 -15.22 -47.81
N THR A 17 -8.61 -16.21 -47.35
CA THR A 17 -8.54 -17.61 -47.84
C THR A 17 -7.62 -18.32 -46.82
N GLY A 18 -7.95 -19.38 -46.07
CA GLY A 18 -8.85 -20.51 -46.29
C GLY A 18 -7.99 -21.79 -46.36
N CYS A 19 -7.65 -22.39 -45.21
CA CYS A 19 -7.54 -23.85 -44.97
C CYS A 19 -6.66 -24.22 -43.76
N ALA A 20 -7.32 -24.80 -42.75
CA ALA A 20 -6.94 -26.00 -42.02
C ALA A 20 -5.49 -26.18 -41.53
N THR A 21 -5.27 -25.88 -40.24
CA THR A 21 -4.54 -26.80 -39.33
C THR A 21 -5.12 -26.69 -37.93
N LEU A 22 -5.97 -27.65 -37.56
CA LEU A 22 -6.23 -28.00 -36.18
C LEU A 22 -5.00 -28.76 -35.66
N LEU A 23 -4.17 -28.09 -34.87
CA LEU A 23 -3.20 -28.73 -33.98
C LEU A 23 -3.34 -28.09 -32.60
N SER A 24 -4.15 -28.74 -31.78
CA SER A 24 -3.88 -29.03 -30.37
C SER A 24 -2.66 -28.34 -29.77
N GLY A 25 -2.90 -27.22 -29.09
CA GLY A 25 -1.87 -26.50 -28.34
C GLY A 25 -2.51 -25.43 -27.48
N LYS A 26 -2.98 -25.81 -26.30
CA LYS A 26 -3.37 -24.89 -25.24
C LYS A 26 -2.19 -23.95 -24.97
N LEU A 27 -2.34 -22.67 -25.28
CA LEU A 27 -1.57 -21.61 -24.63
C LEU A 27 -2.51 -20.42 -24.48
N SER A 28 -3.32 -20.56 -23.43
CA SER A 28 -3.93 -19.45 -22.71
C SER A 28 -2.80 -18.49 -22.34
N ALA A 29 -2.52 -17.52 -23.22
CA ALA A 29 -1.75 -16.34 -22.87
C ALA A 29 -2.67 -15.35 -22.13
N PHE A 30 -3.40 -15.84 -21.13
CA PHE A 30 -3.74 -15.00 -20.00
C PHE A 30 -2.45 -14.89 -19.21
N SER A 31 -1.71 -13.82 -19.46
CA SER A 31 -0.84 -13.25 -18.43
C SER A 31 -1.76 -12.98 -17.24
N PHE A 32 -1.86 -13.93 -16.33
CA PHE A 32 -2.38 -13.68 -15.00
C PHE A 32 -1.65 -12.44 -14.52
N LEU A 33 -2.38 -11.33 -14.30
CA LEU A 33 -1.94 -10.38 -13.29
C LEU A 33 -1.83 -11.23 -12.04
N GLN A 34 -0.61 -11.64 -11.74
CA GLN A 34 -0.31 -12.33 -10.50
C GLN A 34 -0.54 -11.24 -9.45
N GLU A 35 -1.72 -11.23 -8.82
CA GLU A 35 -1.92 -10.49 -7.59
C GLU A 35 -0.82 -10.99 -6.65
N GLU A 36 0.22 -10.18 -6.48
CA GLU A 36 1.34 -10.55 -5.63
C GLU A 36 0.79 -10.79 -4.23
N THR A 37 1.03 -11.99 -3.71
CA THR A 37 0.67 -12.33 -2.33
C THR A 37 1.22 -11.27 -1.38
N PRO A 38 0.39 -10.67 -0.52
CA PRO A 38 0.84 -9.62 0.37
C PRO A 38 1.87 -10.14 1.38
N ASP A 39 3.02 -9.47 1.46
CA ASP A 39 4.10 -9.77 2.41
C ASP A 39 3.95 -8.85 3.65
N PRO A 40 3.56 -9.39 4.83
CA PRO A 40 3.38 -8.61 6.06
C PRO A 40 4.60 -7.75 6.44
N LYS A 41 5.82 -8.20 6.13
CA LYS A 41 7.05 -7.49 6.49
C LYS A 41 7.22 -6.19 5.71
N LYS A 42 6.71 -6.16 4.48
CA LYS A 42 6.76 -4.98 3.59
C LYS A 42 5.60 -4.01 3.82
N LEU A 43 4.68 -4.33 4.74
CA LEU A 43 3.55 -3.49 5.10
C LEU A 43 3.80 -2.75 6.42
N ASN A 44 3.07 -1.67 6.67
CA ASN A 44 2.92 -1.14 8.02
C ASN A 44 2.08 -2.08 8.88
N TYR A 45 2.08 -1.88 10.21
CA TYR A 45 1.29 -2.73 11.12
C TYR A 45 -0.21 -2.79 10.76
N CYS A 46 -0.79 -1.72 10.22
CA CYS A 46 -2.18 -1.71 9.78
C CYS A 46 -2.42 -2.33 8.39
N GLY A 47 -1.39 -2.82 7.69
CA GLY A 47 -1.51 -3.31 6.31
C GLY A 47 -1.38 -2.20 5.24
N TYR A 48 -1.25 -0.93 5.63
CA TYR A 48 -1.00 0.16 4.68
C TYR A 48 0.43 0.13 4.15
N LYS A 49 0.64 0.50 2.88
CA LYS A 49 1.97 0.79 2.32
C LYS A 49 2.13 2.31 2.21
N CYS A 50 3.11 2.88 2.91
CA CYS A 50 3.40 4.30 2.78
C CYS A 50 3.80 4.64 1.34
N PRO A 51 3.36 5.80 0.80
CA PRO A 51 3.81 6.24 -0.50
C PRO A 51 5.27 6.72 -0.42
N ASP A 52 6.02 6.54 -1.51
CA ASP A 52 7.44 6.91 -1.57
C ASP A 52 7.64 8.43 -1.41
N ASN A 53 6.66 9.23 -1.84
CA ASN A 53 6.64 10.69 -1.77
C ASN A 53 5.88 11.24 -0.54
N CYS A 54 6.03 10.61 0.62
CA CYS A 54 5.39 11.06 1.85
C CYS A 54 5.94 12.42 2.34
N LYS A 55 5.16 13.49 2.16
CA LYS A 55 5.52 14.85 2.60
C LYS A 55 5.84 14.96 4.09
N LEU A 56 5.16 14.22 4.96
CA LEU A 56 5.45 14.26 6.41
C LEU A 56 6.83 13.68 6.73
N LEU A 57 7.21 12.59 6.04
CA LEU A 57 8.53 11.99 6.21
C LEU A 57 9.61 12.96 5.72
N GLU A 58 9.42 13.55 4.54
CA GLU A 58 10.31 14.57 3.99
C GLU A 58 10.51 15.73 4.98
N ALA A 59 9.42 16.31 5.49
CA ALA A 59 9.45 17.39 6.45
C ALA A 59 10.13 17.00 7.78
N SER A 60 9.98 15.73 8.20
CA SER A 60 10.60 15.20 9.42
C SER A 60 12.11 15.01 9.25
N VAL A 61 12.55 14.48 8.10
CA VAL A 61 13.98 14.25 7.80
C VAL A 61 14.72 15.57 7.60
N LYS A 62 14.12 16.53 6.90
CA LYS A 62 14.67 17.88 6.73
C LYS A 62 14.59 18.73 8.00
N ASN A 63 13.81 18.28 8.98
CA ASN A 63 13.43 19.04 10.16
C ASN A 63 12.91 20.46 9.81
N ASP A 64 12.04 20.55 8.81
CA ASP A 64 11.55 21.81 8.26
C ASP A 64 10.20 22.18 8.89
N PRO A 65 10.13 23.24 9.73
CA PRO A 65 8.88 23.63 10.39
C PRO A 65 7.79 24.11 9.42
N ALA A 66 8.17 24.73 8.30
CA ALA A 66 7.22 25.24 7.32
C ALA A 66 6.54 24.08 6.57
N LEU A 67 7.32 23.08 6.14
CA LEU A 67 6.77 21.87 5.53
C LEU A 67 5.91 21.06 6.53
N LYS A 68 6.32 20.97 7.79
CA LYS A 68 5.51 20.34 8.85
C LYS A 68 4.16 21.04 9.01
N LYS A 69 4.14 22.37 8.95
CA LYS A 69 2.91 23.16 9.04
C LYS A 69 2.00 22.95 7.83
N GLU A 70 2.54 22.96 6.61
CA GLU A 70 1.78 22.67 5.39
C GLU A 70 1.10 21.30 5.47
N VAL A 71 1.84 20.27 5.89
CA VAL A 71 1.31 18.91 6.06
C VAL A 71 0.24 18.86 7.15
N TYR A 72 0.49 19.51 8.30
CA TYR A 72 -0.47 19.58 9.41
C TYR A 72 -1.83 20.14 8.97
N GLU A 73 -1.82 21.25 8.22
CA GLU A 73 -3.01 21.91 7.70
C GLU A 73 -3.68 21.05 6.61
N THR A 74 -2.91 20.56 5.63
CA THR A 74 -3.42 19.75 4.52
C THR A 74 -4.08 18.46 5.01
N TRP A 75 -3.49 17.82 6.03
CA TRP A 75 -4.00 16.57 6.59
C TRP A 75 -5.05 16.80 7.69
N LYS A 76 -5.34 18.06 8.01
CA LYS A 76 -6.30 18.47 9.05
C LYS A 76 -6.03 17.76 10.38
N MET A 77 -4.77 17.76 10.80
CA MET A 77 -4.34 16.95 11.95
C MET A 77 -5.02 17.38 13.26
N GLN A 78 -5.34 18.66 13.42
CA GLN A 78 -6.13 19.14 14.57
C GLN A 78 -7.49 18.45 14.65
N GLU A 79 -8.25 18.49 13.57
CA GLU A 79 -9.60 17.91 13.50
C GLU A 79 -9.57 16.38 13.65
N ARG A 80 -8.58 15.73 13.04
CA ARG A 80 -8.52 14.25 13.00
C ARG A 80 -7.94 13.61 14.25
N HIS A 81 -7.02 14.30 14.92
CA HIS A 81 -6.23 13.75 16.02
C HIS A 81 -6.32 14.56 17.32
N ASN A 82 -6.99 15.71 17.31
CA ASN A 82 -7.10 16.62 18.46
C ASN A 82 -5.71 16.97 19.03
N VAL A 83 -4.81 17.43 18.15
CA VAL A 83 -3.44 17.83 18.49
C VAL A 83 -3.18 19.20 17.89
N ASP A 84 -2.73 20.16 18.72
CA ASP A 84 -2.30 21.48 18.27
C ASP A 84 -0.97 21.42 17.51
N PHE A 85 -0.75 22.39 16.61
CA PHE A 85 0.49 22.45 15.85
C PHE A 85 1.68 22.74 16.77
N ASP A 86 2.64 21.84 16.73
CA ASP A 86 3.95 21.97 17.38
C ASP A 86 4.98 21.27 16.48
N ALA A 87 5.89 22.04 15.89
CA ALA A 87 6.87 21.54 14.93
C ALA A 87 7.77 20.44 15.52
N ASP A 88 7.96 20.41 16.83
CA ASP A 88 8.77 19.39 17.51
C ASP A 88 7.98 18.12 17.79
N LYS A 89 6.64 18.16 17.75
CA LYS A 89 5.75 17.01 17.96
C LYS A 89 5.14 16.46 16.67
N ILE A 90 5.05 17.28 15.62
CA ILE A 90 4.54 16.90 14.30
C ILE A 90 5.69 16.34 13.45
N PHE A 91 5.91 15.04 13.56
CA PHE A 91 6.88 14.30 12.75
C PHE A 91 6.45 12.84 12.58
N CYS A 92 7.01 12.16 11.57
CA CYS A 92 6.84 10.73 11.36
C CYS A 92 8.06 10.15 10.64
N PHE A 93 8.65 9.09 11.19
CA PHE A 93 9.78 8.36 10.59
C PHE A 93 9.41 6.93 10.16
N GLY A 94 8.10 6.63 10.10
CA GLY A 94 7.58 5.29 9.86
C GLY A 94 7.11 4.60 11.15
N CYS A 95 6.22 3.61 11.01
CA CYS A 95 5.63 2.95 12.18
C CYS A 95 6.44 1.76 12.72
N LYS A 96 7.29 1.16 11.89
CA LYS A 96 8.16 0.01 12.22
C LYS A 96 9.61 0.43 12.53
N ILE A 97 9.84 1.73 12.79
CA ILE A 97 11.16 2.23 13.09
C ILE A 97 11.44 2.13 14.59
N ASP A 98 12.63 1.64 14.94
CA ASP A 98 13.03 1.38 16.33
C ASP A 98 14.10 2.36 16.83
N ASP A 99 14.87 2.98 15.93
CA ASP A 99 16.00 3.88 16.25
C ASP A 99 15.63 5.38 16.23
N LYS A 100 14.36 5.70 15.96
CA LYS A 100 13.84 7.07 15.90
C LYS A 100 12.71 7.30 16.90
N PRO A 101 12.53 8.53 17.40
CA PRO A 101 11.37 8.84 18.21
C PRO A 101 10.07 8.59 17.43
N LEU A 102 9.01 8.21 18.14
CA LEU A 102 7.69 8.03 17.55
C LEU A 102 6.90 9.34 17.61
N GLY A 103 6.39 9.77 16.46
CA GLY A 103 5.48 10.90 16.36
C GLY A 103 4.17 10.65 17.10
N VAL A 104 3.47 11.74 17.44
CA VAL A 104 2.24 11.69 18.28
C VAL A 104 1.18 10.72 17.75
N VAL A 105 0.97 10.67 16.44
CA VAL A 105 -0.03 9.80 15.79
C VAL A 105 0.36 8.33 15.91
N VAL A 106 1.63 8.01 15.66
CA VAL A 106 2.13 6.62 15.70
C VAL A 106 2.18 6.12 17.14
N LYS A 107 2.61 6.97 18.08
CA LYS A 107 2.70 6.65 19.52
C LYS A 107 1.35 6.26 20.12
N LYS A 108 0.26 6.90 19.70
CA LYS A 108 -1.11 6.65 20.17
C LYS A 108 -1.85 5.55 19.38
N CYS A 109 -1.24 4.96 18.36
CA CYS A 109 -1.91 3.99 17.50
C CYS A 109 -2.12 2.64 18.20
N THR A 110 -3.36 2.35 18.58
CA THR A 110 -3.76 1.10 19.27
C THR A 110 -3.62 -0.16 18.41
N VAL A 111 -3.60 -0.01 17.08
CA VAL A 111 -3.35 -1.10 16.13
C VAL A 111 -1.88 -1.49 16.12
N ARG A 112 -0.98 -0.50 16.09
CA ARG A 112 0.47 -0.71 16.19
C ARG A 112 0.84 -1.41 17.49
N GLN A 113 0.38 -0.88 18.63
CA GLN A 113 0.67 -1.45 19.95
C GLN A 113 0.25 -2.93 20.01
N TYR A 114 -0.97 -3.24 19.56
CA TYR A 114 -1.49 -4.60 19.54
C TYR A 114 -0.67 -5.57 18.68
N ALA A 115 -0.17 -5.11 17.52
CA ALA A 115 0.65 -5.93 16.64
C ALA A 115 2.03 -6.24 17.28
N ILE A 116 2.66 -5.23 17.90
CA ILE A 116 3.94 -5.40 18.60
C ILE A 116 3.80 -6.39 19.77
N GLU A 117 2.78 -6.24 20.61
CA GLU A 117 2.53 -7.12 21.77
C GLU A 117 2.38 -8.59 21.36
N ARG A 118 1.85 -8.85 20.16
CA ARG A 118 1.61 -10.19 19.61
C ARG A 118 2.69 -10.65 18.64
N LYS A 119 3.77 -9.87 18.47
CA LYS A 119 4.87 -10.17 17.56
C LYS A 119 4.39 -10.41 16.12
N MET A 120 3.40 -9.65 15.68
CA MET A 120 2.90 -9.66 14.30
C MET A 120 3.61 -8.59 13.49
N ASP A 121 3.97 -8.92 12.25
CA ASP A 121 4.50 -7.99 11.27
C ASP A 121 3.39 -7.08 10.71
N ALA A 122 2.17 -7.59 10.53
CA ALA A 122 1.03 -6.78 10.11
C ALA A 122 -0.32 -7.35 10.58
N CYS A 123 -1.36 -6.51 10.60
CA CYS A 123 -2.71 -6.89 11.00
C CYS A 123 -3.34 -7.98 10.12
N ILE A 124 -2.85 -8.20 8.90
CA ILE A 124 -3.31 -9.29 8.06
C ILE A 124 -2.99 -10.68 8.65
N GLU A 125 -2.09 -10.75 9.64
CA GLU A 125 -1.79 -11.96 10.39
C GLU A 125 -2.75 -12.19 11.57
N CYS A 126 -3.56 -11.20 11.92
CA CYS A 126 -4.45 -11.27 13.07
C CYS A 126 -5.76 -12.01 12.73
N GLN A 127 -6.01 -13.16 13.34
CA GLN A 127 -7.24 -13.94 13.14
C GLN A 127 -8.52 -13.16 13.46
N ASN A 128 -8.43 -12.17 14.35
CA ASN A 128 -9.57 -11.35 14.79
C ASN A 128 -9.71 -10.05 13.98
N LEU A 129 -9.01 -9.89 12.85
CA LEU A 129 -9.05 -8.65 12.08
C LEU A 129 -10.48 -8.28 11.64
N LYS A 130 -11.27 -9.25 11.16
CA LYS A 130 -12.64 -9.03 10.66
C LYS A 130 -13.58 -8.43 11.71
N THR A 131 -13.42 -8.81 12.98
CA THR A 131 -14.24 -8.36 14.11
C THR A 131 -13.53 -7.29 14.96
N CYS A 132 -12.42 -6.73 14.47
CA CYS A 132 -11.62 -5.79 15.24
C CYS A 132 -12.27 -4.40 15.28
N GLU A 133 -12.61 -3.92 16.48
CA GLU A 133 -13.30 -2.64 16.67
C GLU A 133 -12.37 -1.50 17.12
N LYS A 134 -11.05 -1.65 16.91
CA LYS A 134 -10.09 -0.58 17.24
C LYS A 134 -10.43 0.70 16.47
N GLU A 135 -10.16 1.85 17.10
CA GLU A 135 -10.49 3.19 16.61
C GLU A 135 -10.13 3.42 15.12
N LEU A 136 -8.98 2.90 14.67
CA LEU A 136 -8.56 3.01 13.27
C LEU A 136 -9.60 2.44 12.30
N TRP A 137 -10.17 1.28 12.62
CA TRP A 137 -11.13 0.58 11.76
C TRP A 137 -12.50 1.24 11.79
N GLN A 138 -12.91 1.73 12.96
CA GLN A 138 -14.14 2.50 13.13
C GLN A 138 -14.08 3.84 12.35
N LYS A 139 -12.94 4.53 12.38
CA LYS A 139 -12.72 5.78 11.63
C LYS A 139 -12.60 5.56 10.12
N PHE A 140 -12.07 4.41 9.70
CA PHE A 140 -11.80 4.12 8.28
C PHE A 140 -12.32 2.72 7.87
N PRO A 141 -13.65 2.52 7.83
CA PRO A 141 -14.23 1.20 7.53
C PRO A 141 -13.93 0.71 6.11
N GLY A 142 -13.83 1.63 5.14
CA GLY A 142 -13.42 1.28 3.78
C GLY A 142 -11.99 0.73 3.72
N PHE A 143 -11.07 1.33 4.48
CA PHE A 143 -9.70 0.83 4.60
C PHE A 143 -9.67 -0.52 5.34
N HIS A 144 -10.45 -0.68 6.42
CA HIS A 144 -10.56 -1.96 7.12
C HIS A 144 -11.00 -3.09 6.19
N ASN A 145 -12.02 -2.85 5.34
CA ASN A 145 -12.46 -3.83 4.33
C ASN A 145 -11.35 -4.18 3.33
N THR A 146 -10.52 -3.21 2.90
CA THR A 146 -9.36 -3.49 2.05
C THR A 146 -8.34 -4.39 2.74
N VAL A 147 -8.06 -4.16 4.03
CA VAL A 147 -7.12 -4.98 4.80
C VAL A 147 -7.68 -6.38 5.07
N ILE A 148 -9.01 -6.53 5.26
CA ILE A 148 -9.66 -7.85 5.36
C ILE A 148 -9.48 -8.65 4.07
N LYS A 149 -9.74 -8.05 2.89
CA LYS A 149 -9.50 -8.71 1.60
C LYS A 149 -8.04 -9.10 1.42
N MET A 150 -7.12 -8.21 1.83
CA MET A 150 -5.69 -8.51 1.80
C MET A 150 -5.32 -9.69 2.72
N GLN A 151 -5.99 -9.82 3.87
CA GLN A 151 -5.83 -10.97 4.75
C GLN A 151 -6.35 -12.27 4.12
N GLU A 152 -7.47 -12.24 3.39
CA GLU A 152 -8.00 -13.42 2.69
C GLU A 152 -6.95 -13.97 1.71
N SER A 153 -6.38 -13.11 0.84
CA SER A 153 -5.30 -13.52 -0.07
C SER A 153 -4.04 -14.00 0.65
N TYR A 154 -3.71 -13.42 1.80
CA TYR A 154 -2.57 -13.86 2.64
C TYR A 154 -2.78 -15.27 3.21
N ILE A 155 -3.99 -15.57 3.69
CA ILE A 155 -4.35 -16.87 4.26
C ILE A 155 -4.43 -17.93 3.17
N GLU A 156 -5.05 -17.61 2.03
CA GLU A 156 -5.16 -18.51 0.88
C GLU A 156 -3.77 -18.95 0.37
N ALA A 157 -2.81 -18.02 0.29
CA ALA A 157 -1.45 -18.34 -0.14
C ALA A 157 -0.64 -19.19 0.87
N LYS A 158 -1.15 -19.34 2.10
CA LYS A 158 -0.53 -20.15 3.18
C LYS A 158 -1.22 -21.49 3.41
N SER A 159 -2.40 -21.70 2.82
CA SER A 159 -3.22 -22.90 2.96
C SER A 159 -2.78 -23.98 1.96
#